data_AF-A0AAV1M0Z1-F1
#
_entry.id   AF-A0AAV1M0Z1-F1
#
_cell.length_a   1.000
_cell.length_b   1.000
_cell.length_c   1.000
_cell.angle_alpha   90.00
_cell.angle_beta   90.00
_cell.angle_gamma   90.00
#
_symmetry.space_group_name_H-M   'P 1'
#
loop_
_entity.id
_entity.type
_entity.pdbx_description
1 polymer ?
#
loop_
_entity_poly.entity_id
_entity_poly.type
_entity_poly.pdbx_seq_one_letter_code
_entity_poly.pdbx_strand_id
1 'polypeptide(L)'
;MKKRKKKSKFVQWLHSLSIKVHLTNSRGLHCNLNAVHYHLETDKAHLLFLTETQIRCPLDAAYLGYPGYTLEHNFHQRAGVCVYVRNDICCKLLRHPEDPTFSTIWVLIDTGMDKIIYSCVYRSHSGDQPSYSQSSRKAKSTRI
;
A
#
# COMPACT_ATOMS: atom_id res chain seq x y z
N MET A 1 -22.13 -49.49 -12.81
CA MET A 1 -22.79 -48.31 -12.19
C MET A 1 -21.74 -47.26 -11.82
N LYS A 2 -21.60 -46.17 -12.59
CA LYS A 2 -20.68 -45.06 -12.26
C LYS A 2 -21.43 -44.04 -11.40
N LYS A 3 -21.13 -43.98 -10.10
CA LYS A 3 -21.68 -42.96 -9.18
C LYS A 3 -21.14 -41.59 -9.60
N ARG A 4 -21.99 -40.78 -10.26
CA ARG A 4 -21.76 -39.34 -10.46
C ARG A 4 -21.70 -38.68 -9.08
N LYS A 5 -20.50 -38.30 -8.63
CA LYS A 5 -20.32 -37.43 -7.47
C LYS A 5 -20.97 -36.09 -7.80
N LYS A 6 -22.19 -35.85 -7.28
CA LYS A 6 -22.75 -34.49 -7.18
C LYS A 6 -21.82 -33.71 -6.27
N LYS A 7 -20.81 -33.02 -6.84
CA LYS A 7 -20.13 -31.95 -6.12
C LYS A 7 -21.21 -30.97 -5.69
N SER A 8 -21.35 -30.82 -4.39
CA SER A 8 -22.40 -30.04 -3.76
C SER A 8 -22.38 -28.62 -4.31
N LYS A 9 -23.47 -28.19 -4.97
CA LYS A 9 -23.70 -26.81 -5.40
C LYS A 9 -23.58 -25.81 -4.24
N PHE A 10 -23.64 -26.29 -3.00
CA PHE A 10 -23.46 -25.52 -1.77
C PHE A 10 -22.03 -24.96 -1.62
N VAL A 11 -21.01 -25.67 -2.11
CA VAL A 11 -19.60 -25.19 -2.07
C VAL A 11 -19.34 -24.14 -3.16
N GLN A 12 -20.08 -24.18 -4.27
CA GLN A 12 -20.06 -23.14 -5.31
C GLN A 12 -20.80 -21.85 -4.90
N TRP A 13 -21.63 -21.91 -3.85
CA TRP A 13 -22.50 -20.82 -3.41
C TRP A 13 -21.96 -20.09 -2.17
N LEU A 14 -20.85 -20.52 -1.59
CA LEU A 14 -20.03 -19.63 -0.77
C LEU A 14 -19.36 -18.66 -1.73
N HIS A 15 -20.14 -17.64 -2.09
CA HIS A 15 -19.76 -16.51 -2.91
C HIS A 15 -18.29 -16.18 -2.69
N SER A 16 -17.49 -16.27 -3.76
CA SER A 16 -16.25 -15.51 -3.87
C SER A 16 -16.59 -14.09 -3.42
N LEU A 17 -16.21 -13.72 -2.19
CA LEU A 17 -16.40 -12.36 -1.69
C LEU A 17 -15.63 -11.48 -2.68
N SER A 18 -16.38 -10.74 -3.50
CA SER A 18 -15.78 -9.85 -4.48
C SER A 18 -15.08 -8.73 -3.71
N ILE A 19 -13.76 -8.85 -3.56
CA ILE A 19 -12.94 -7.82 -2.92
C ILE A 19 -12.93 -6.62 -3.85
N LYS A 20 -13.60 -5.54 -3.43
CA LYS A 20 -13.46 -4.22 -4.06
C LYS A 20 -12.09 -3.61 -3.74
N VAL A 21 -11.29 -3.39 -4.77
CA VAL A 21 -9.95 -2.79 -4.66
C VAL A 21 -9.89 -1.56 -5.55
N HIS A 22 -9.45 -0.44 -4.98
CA HIS A 22 -9.31 0.83 -5.68
C HIS A 22 -7.87 1.30 -5.60
N LEU A 23 -7.39 1.96 -6.65
CA LEU A 23 -6.06 2.55 -6.74
C LEU A 23 -6.19 3.96 -7.29
N THR A 24 -5.70 4.95 -6.55
CA THR A 24 -5.75 6.35 -6.96
C THR A 24 -4.45 7.07 -6.62
N ASN A 25 -4.06 7.99 -7.49
CA ASN A 25 -2.97 8.91 -7.19
C ASN A 25 -3.50 10.12 -6.43
N SER A 26 -3.09 10.27 -5.17
CA SER A 26 -3.55 11.34 -4.28
C SER A 26 -2.90 12.70 -4.53
N ARG A 27 -1.75 12.74 -5.24
CA ARG A 27 -0.96 13.97 -5.50
C ARG A 27 -0.77 14.86 -4.26
N GLY A 28 -0.47 14.23 -3.12
CA GLY A 28 -0.41 14.84 -1.80
C GLY A 28 -1.62 14.46 -0.94
N LEU A 29 -1.41 13.55 0.01
CA LEU A 29 -2.48 13.03 0.86
C LEU A 29 -3.03 14.10 1.81
N HIS A 30 -2.16 14.95 2.37
CA HIS A 30 -2.57 16.03 3.27
C HIS A 30 -3.65 16.94 2.68
N CYS A 31 -3.48 17.36 1.43
CA CYS A 31 -4.41 18.29 0.77
C CYS A 31 -5.72 17.63 0.34
N ASN A 32 -5.72 16.31 0.17
CA ASN A 32 -6.85 15.55 -0.37
C ASN A 32 -7.52 14.63 0.65
N LEU A 33 -7.17 14.77 1.94
CA LEU A 33 -7.63 13.86 3.00
C LEU A 33 -9.15 13.76 3.09
N ASN A 34 -9.87 14.89 3.02
CA ASN A 34 -11.32 14.91 3.06
C ASN A 34 -11.97 14.16 1.88
N ALA A 35 -11.38 14.27 0.68
CA ALA A 35 -11.87 13.56 -0.49
C ALA A 35 -11.63 12.04 -0.36
N VAL A 36 -10.48 11.65 0.20
CA VAL A 36 -10.16 10.25 0.51
C VAL A 36 -11.14 9.69 1.53
N HIS A 37 -11.38 10.39 2.64
CA HIS A 37 -12.34 9.96 3.67
C HIS A 37 -13.76 9.85 3.12
N TYR A 38 -14.19 10.83 2.32
CA TYR A 38 -15.49 10.76 1.64
C TYR A 38 -15.61 9.54 0.72
N HIS A 39 -14.54 9.19 -0.01
CA HIS A 39 -14.52 8.00 -0.86
C HIS A 39 -14.62 6.69 -0.04
N LEU A 40 -13.90 6.61 1.09
CA LEU A 40 -13.97 5.47 2.02
C LEU A 40 -15.38 5.27 2.60
N GLU A 41 -16.06 6.37 2.91
CA GLU A 41 -17.42 6.36 3.45
C GLU A 41 -18.47 5.93 2.43
N THR A 42 -18.35 6.44 1.20
CA THR A 42 -19.35 6.26 0.13
C THR A 42 -19.26 4.90 -0.55
N ASP A 43 -18.08 4.51 -1.03
CA ASP A 43 -17.93 3.27 -1.81
C ASP A 43 -17.65 2.05 -0.92
N LYS A 44 -17.11 2.28 0.28
CA LYS A 44 -16.78 1.25 1.27
C LYS A 44 -15.89 0.14 0.69
N ALA A 45 -14.90 0.55 -0.11
CA ALA A 45 -13.90 -0.35 -0.69
C ALA A 45 -13.23 -1.22 0.37
N HIS A 46 -12.84 -2.45 0.02
CA HIS A 46 -12.12 -3.30 0.98
C HIS A 46 -10.66 -2.86 1.09
N LEU A 47 -10.08 -2.44 -0.04
CA LEU A 47 -8.75 -1.88 -0.14
C LEU A 47 -8.79 -0.59 -0.97
N LEU A 48 -8.21 0.48 -0.45
CA LEU A 48 -7.94 1.71 -1.20
C LEU A 48 -6.44 2.00 -1.16
N PHE A 49 -5.76 1.75 -2.27
CA PHE A 49 -4.36 2.08 -2.47
C PHE A 49 -4.21 3.53 -2.93
N LEU A 50 -3.32 4.27 -2.29
CA LEU A 50 -2.98 5.63 -2.65
C LEU A 50 -1.50 5.75 -3.01
N THR A 51 -1.21 6.47 -4.09
CA THR A 51 0.16 6.84 -4.48
C THR A 51 0.37 8.36 -4.36
N GLU A 52 1.63 8.78 -4.39
CA GLU A 52 2.06 10.18 -4.21
C GLU A 52 1.53 10.79 -2.92
N THR A 53 1.71 10.09 -1.79
CA THR A 53 1.25 10.63 -0.50
C THR A 53 2.03 11.88 -0.08
N GLN A 54 3.30 11.99 -0.49
CA GLN A 54 4.21 13.14 -0.28
C GLN A 54 4.45 13.49 1.20
N ILE A 55 4.41 12.49 2.08
CA ILE A 55 4.61 12.65 3.53
C ILE A 55 6.09 12.38 3.87
N ARG A 56 6.78 13.38 4.44
CA ARG A 56 8.26 13.33 4.68
C ARG A 56 8.67 12.51 5.91
N CYS A 57 7.88 12.55 6.97
CA CYS A 57 8.17 11.85 8.23
C CYS A 57 6.87 11.76 9.03
N PRO A 58 6.29 10.57 9.24
CA PRO A 58 5.16 10.42 10.14
C PRO A 58 5.66 10.53 11.58
N LEU A 59 5.76 11.74 12.13
CA LEU A 59 5.89 11.93 13.59
C LEU A 59 4.60 11.49 14.29
N ASP A 60 3.47 11.74 13.65
CA ASP A 60 2.16 11.23 14.00
C ASP A 60 1.34 11.04 12.71
N ALA A 61 0.96 9.80 12.41
CA ALA A 61 0.09 9.46 11.28
C ALA A 61 -1.38 9.26 11.71
N ALA A 62 -1.71 9.48 12.99
CA ALA A 62 -3.04 9.20 13.52
C ALA A 62 -4.14 10.04 12.86
N TYR A 63 -3.83 11.29 12.47
CA TYR A 63 -4.80 12.16 11.77
C TYR A 63 -5.19 11.64 10.38
N LEU A 64 -4.41 10.73 9.79
CA LEU A 64 -4.71 10.08 8.51
C LEU A 64 -5.65 8.89 8.68
N GLY A 65 -5.88 8.43 9.91
CA GLY A 65 -6.77 7.31 10.19
C GLY A 65 -8.22 7.63 9.85
N TYR A 66 -8.96 6.62 9.41
CA TYR A 66 -10.39 6.69 9.20
C TYR A 66 -11.07 5.52 9.93
N PRO A 67 -12.16 5.75 10.71
CA PRO A 67 -12.80 4.69 11.48
C PRO A 67 -13.23 3.49 10.62
N GLY A 68 -13.00 2.28 11.12
CA GLY A 68 -13.31 1.04 10.40
C GLY A 68 -12.27 0.64 9.35
N TYR A 69 -11.18 1.40 9.21
CA TYR A 69 -10.05 1.07 8.36
C TYR A 69 -8.73 1.15 9.12
N THR A 70 -7.84 0.22 8.80
CA THR A 70 -6.44 0.23 9.21
C THR A 70 -5.62 0.85 8.08
N LEU A 71 -4.71 1.77 8.42
CA LEU A 71 -3.83 2.43 7.46
C LEU A 71 -2.44 1.81 7.52
N GLU A 72 -2.05 1.16 6.43
CA GLU A 72 -0.68 0.68 6.23
C GLU A 72 0.04 1.61 5.25
N HIS A 73 1.30 1.94 5.51
CA HIS A 73 1.97 3.00 4.75
C HIS A 73 3.47 2.79 4.54
N ASN A 74 3.95 3.34 3.43
CA ASN A 74 5.36 3.57 3.14
C ASN A 74 5.51 5.02 2.62
N PHE A 75 5.76 5.94 3.54
CA PHE A 75 5.73 7.39 3.26
C PHE A 75 7.09 7.92 2.82
N HIS A 76 7.07 8.79 1.80
CA HIS A 76 8.25 9.52 1.33
C HIS A 76 7.88 10.94 0.92
N GLN A 77 8.77 11.90 1.13
CA GLN A 77 8.51 13.33 0.89
C GLN A 77 8.07 13.69 -0.54
N ARG A 78 8.60 12.98 -1.55
CA ARG A 78 8.34 13.24 -2.99
C ARG A 78 7.70 12.05 -3.70
N ALA A 79 7.25 11.08 -2.92
CA ALA A 79 6.71 9.83 -3.41
C ALA A 79 5.76 9.28 -2.33
N GLY A 80 5.82 7.98 -2.06
CA GLY A 80 5.05 7.38 -0.98
C GLY A 80 3.78 6.73 -1.46
N VAL A 81 3.47 5.64 -0.78
CA VAL A 81 2.27 4.83 -0.99
C VAL A 81 1.64 4.51 0.35
N CYS A 82 0.33 4.35 0.37
CA CYS A 82 -0.37 3.77 1.51
C CYS A 82 -1.58 2.96 1.04
N VAL A 83 -2.15 2.19 1.95
CA VAL A 83 -3.39 1.46 1.73
C VAL A 83 -4.29 1.57 2.95
N TYR A 84 -5.54 1.96 2.72
CA TYR A 84 -6.61 1.78 3.69
C TYR A 84 -7.20 0.39 3.51
N VAL A 85 -7.17 -0.37 4.60
CA VAL A 85 -7.65 -1.76 4.66
C VAL A 85 -8.87 -1.79 5.57
N ARG A 86 -10.00 -2.28 5.08
CA ARG A 86 -11.21 -2.38 5.89
C ARG A 86 -11.00 -3.39 7.03
N ASN A 87 -11.49 -3.10 8.24
CA ASN A 87 -11.18 -3.91 9.43
C ASN A 87 -11.83 -5.31 9.45
N ASP A 88 -12.75 -5.58 8.53
CA ASP A 88 -13.45 -6.87 8.40
C ASP A 88 -12.76 -7.84 7.42
N ILE A 89 -11.62 -7.46 6.83
CA ILE A 89 -10.81 -8.36 6.00
C ILE A 89 -9.50 -8.74 6.72
N CYS A 90 -9.09 -9.99 6.56
CA CYS A 90 -7.81 -10.46 7.07
C CYS A 90 -6.69 -10.00 6.12
N CYS A 91 -5.93 -9.02 6.57
CA CYS A 91 -4.81 -8.45 5.81
C CYS A 91 -3.51 -8.59 6.60
N LYS A 92 -2.43 -8.95 5.90
CA LYS A 92 -1.08 -8.97 6.45
C LYS A 92 -0.15 -8.16 5.56
N LEU A 93 0.49 -7.15 6.16
CA LEU A 93 1.58 -6.43 5.50
C LEU A 93 2.77 -7.37 5.29
N LEU A 94 3.27 -7.45 4.06
CA LEU A 94 4.44 -8.23 3.71
C LEU A 94 5.65 -7.30 3.60
N ARG A 95 6.71 -7.59 4.36
CA ARG A 95 8.00 -6.93 4.21
C ARG A 95 8.79 -7.65 3.13
N HIS A 96 8.80 -7.10 1.92
CA HIS A 96 9.65 -7.57 0.82
C HIS A 96 10.81 -6.58 0.60
N PRO A 97 11.91 -7.00 -0.04
CA PRO A 97 12.97 -6.08 -0.43
C PRO A 97 12.40 -4.97 -1.30
N GLU A 98 12.47 -3.74 -0.80
CA GLU A 98 12.04 -2.56 -1.53
C GLU A 98 13.23 -2.03 -2.33
N ASP A 99 13.04 -1.81 -3.63
CA ASP A 99 14.01 -1.05 -4.41
C ASP A 99 13.87 0.43 -4.03
N PRO A 100 14.94 1.12 -3.60
CA PRO A 100 14.87 2.51 -3.14
C PRO A 100 14.41 3.51 -4.21
N THR A 101 14.37 3.12 -5.48
CA THR A 101 13.85 3.93 -6.58
C THR A 101 12.31 3.93 -6.66
N PHE A 102 11.65 2.98 -5.99
CA PHE A 102 10.20 2.85 -5.94
C PHE A 102 9.68 2.97 -4.51
N SER A 103 8.52 3.58 -4.37
CA SER A 103 7.71 3.45 -3.17
C SER A 103 6.80 2.25 -3.35
N THR A 104 6.92 1.24 -2.49
CA THR A 104 6.14 0.02 -2.61
C THR A 104 5.46 -0.36 -1.31
N ILE A 105 4.30 -1.01 -1.42
CA ILE A 105 3.64 -1.68 -0.31
C ILE A 105 3.01 -2.98 -0.80
N TRP A 106 3.20 -4.04 -0.02
CA TRP A 106 2.77 -5.40 -0.36
C TRP A 106 1.84 -5.90 0.74
N VAL A 107 0.63 -6.31 0.37
CA VAL A 107 -0.34 -6.85 1.33
C VAL A 107 -0.85 -8.20 0.87
N LEU A 108 -0.89 -9.15 1.81
CA LEU A 108 -1.53 -10.45 1.64
C LEU A 108 -2.94 -10.37 2.19
N ILE A 109 -3.92 -10.71 1.37
CA ILE A 109 -5.33 -10.79 1.75
C ILE A 109 -5.73 -12.25 1.82
N ASP A 110 -6.25 -12.65 2.97
CA ASP A 110 -6.83 -13.98 3.17
C ASP A 110 -8.35 -13.86 3.13
N THR A 111 -8.97 -14.45 2.11
CA THR A 111 -10.43 -14.48 1.95
C THR A 111 -11.06 -15.70 2.61
N GLY A 112 -10.27 -16.55 3.27
CA GLY A 112 -10.67 -17.87 3.76
C GLY A 112 -10.73 -18.95 2.68
N MET A 113 -10.92 -18.56 1.42
CA MET A 113 -10.94 -19.46 0.26
C MET A 113 -9.63 -19.42 -0.51
N ASP A 114 -9.14 -18.20 -0.76
CA ASP A 114 -7.91 -17.92 -1.49
C ASP A 114 -7.07 -16.87 -0.77
N LYS A 115 -5.76 -16.93 -1.03
CA LYS A 115 -4.78 -15.95 -0.58
C LYS A 115 -4.30 -15.14 -1.77
N ILE A 116 -4.51 -13.83 -1.73
CA ILE A 116 -4.19 -12.91 -2.83
C ILE A 116 -3.14 -11.92 -2.33
N ILE A 117 -2.08 -11.72 -3.11
CA ILE A 117 -1.08 -10.69 -2.84
C ILE A 117 -1.38 -9.49 -3.73
N TYR A 118 -1.57 -8.32 -3.11
CA TYR A 118 -1.62 -7.05 -3.82
C TYR A 118 -0.34 -6.28 -3.58
N SER A 119 0.13 -5.61 -4.62
CA SER A 119 1.27 -4.70 -4.57
C SER A 119 0.85 -3.34 -5.13
N CYS A 120 1.11 -2.27 -4.38
CA CYS A 120 1.04 -0.92 -4.89
C CYS A 120 2.47 -0.39 -5.04
N VAL A 121 2.79 0.07 -6.25
CA VAL A 121 4.12 0.49 -6.66
C VAL A 121 4.01 1.86 -7.30
N TYR A 122 4.84 2.80 -6.86
CA TYR A 122 4.93 4.12 -7.44
C TYR A 122 6.38 4.51 -7.67
N ARG A 123 6.67 5.08 -8.83
CA ARG A 123 7.97 5.65 -9.19
C ARG A 123 7.86 7.17 -9.21
N SER A 124 8.67 7.85 -8.42
CA SER A 124 8.67 9.32 -8.42
C SER A 124 9.16 9.88 -9.75
N HIS A 125 8.57 11.00 -10.19
CA HIS A 125 8.92 11.66 -11.44
C HIS A 125 10.23 12.47 -11.35
N SER A 126 10.76 12.70 -10.14
CA SER A 126 12.08 13.31 -9.95
C SER A 126 13.17 12.30 -10.31
N GLY A 127 13.73 12.46 -11.51
CA GLY A 127 14.70 11.55 -12.12
C GLY A 127 15.93 11.23 -11.26
N ASP A 128 16.44 10.02 -11.48
CA ASP A 128 17.76 9.48 -11.14
C ASP A 128 18.73 10.44 -10.42
N GLN A 129 18.70 10.49 -9.10
CA GLN A 129 19.89 10.72 -8.27
C GLN A 129 19.67 10.07 -6.89
N PRO A 130 20.28 8.92 -6.57
CA PRO A 130 20.59 8.64 -5.18
C PRO A 130 21.49 9.77 -4.68
N SER A 131 21.06 10.48 -3.63
CA SER A 131 21.94 11.38 -2.91
C SER A 131 23.01 10.56 -2.20
N TYR A 132 24.08 10.19 -2.93
CA TYR A 132 25.30 9.73 -2.30
C TYR A 132 25.80 10.88 -1.44
N SER A 133 25.76 10.66 -0.13
CA SER A 133 26.45 11.49 0.84
C SER A 133 27.92 11.59 0.41
N GLN A 134 28.34 12.79 0.02
CA GLN A 134 29.75 13.12 -0.14
C GLN A 134 30.43 12.98 1.23
N SER A 135 30.97 11.81 1.50
CA SER A 135 32.02 11.65 2.51
C SER A 135 33.28 12.32 1.94
N SER A 136 33.49 13.56 2.32
CA SER A 136 34.70 14.32 2.04
C SER A 136 35.90 13.66 2.75
N ARG A 137 36.57 12.74 2.05
CA ARG A 137 37.92 12.31 2.43
C ARG A 137 38.87 13.49 2.16
N LYS A 138 39.18 14.26 3.20
CA LYS A 138 40.33 15.18 3.20
C LYS A 138 41.61 14.36 3.04
N ALA A 139 42.20 14.38 1.84
CA ALA A 139 43.58 13.94 1.65
C ALA A 139 44.52 14.98 2.30
N LYS A 140 45.27 14.55 3.32
CA LYS A 140 46.39 15.33 3.86
C LYS A 140 47.53 15.27 2.84
N SER A 141 47.86 16.40 2.23
CA SER A 141 49.08 16.57 1.43
C SER A 141 50.20 17.02 2.35
N THR A 142 51.06 16.09 2.75
CA THR A 142 52.35 16.39 3.40
C THR A 142 53.32 16.84 2.31
N ARG A 143 53.80 18.09 2.37
CA ARG A 143 54.95 18.54 1.58
C ARG A 143 56.23 18.05 2.28
N ILE A 144 57.13 17.46 1.50
CA ILE A 144 58.56 17.34 1.81
C ILE A 144 59.24 18.59 1.26
#